data_AF-A0A9P9GYM7-F1
#
_entry.id   AF-A0A9P9GYM7-F1
#
_cell.length_a   1.000
_cell.length_b   1.000
_cell.length_c   1.000
_cell.angle_alpha   90.00
_cell.angle_beta   90.00
_cell.angle_gamma   90.00
#
_symmetry.space_group_name_H-M   'P 1'
#
loop_
_entity.id
_entity.type
_entity.pdbx_description
1 polymer ?
#
loop_
_entity_poly.entity_id
_entity_poly.type
_entity_poly.pdbx_seq_one_letter_code
_entity_poly.pdbx_strand_id
1 'polypeptide(L)'
;MISTTQVRNGFSKDLMQMVLSRGDTATRALWNSMMAVAAIHYSEKAVALTYMTNAFRWLSASLSPGRNANTMELNETHFATCMMLCTYSVFDETDSHWLTHLNGAKSMLQKLYPDHKKHIKADFLFTWFLYHEVLACFAQPLRQANNCLDVLLLLKTSDCDSTLVGHDKICSE
;
A
#
# COMPACT_ATOMS: atom_id res chain seq x y z
N MET A 1 14.40 -2.17 -4.31
CA MET A 1 13.52 -3.00 -3.48
C MET A 1 13.27 -2.26 -2.18
N ILE A 2 12.01 -2.03 -1.79
CA ILE A 2 11.71 -1.44 -0.48
C ILE A 2 12.02 -2.48 0.59
N SER A 3 12.79 -2.09 1.61
CA SER A 3 13.02 -2.97 2.75
C SER A 3 11.79 -2.94 3.65
N THR A 4 11.00 -4.02 3.67
CA THR A 4 9.90 -4.22 4.63
C THR A 4 10.38 -4.48 6.05
N THR A 5 11.69 -4.73 6.24
CA THR A 5 12.33 -5.06 7.52
C THR A 5 13.07 -3.89 8.15
N GLN A 6 13.22 -2.77 7.44
CA GLN A 6 13.95 -1.60 7.94
C GLN A 6 13.18 -0.88 9.05
N VAL A 7 13.68 -0.95 10.28
CA VAL A 7 13.03 -0.45 11.52
C VAL A 7 12.69 1.05 11.49
N ARG A 8 13.35 1.84 10.63
CA ARG A 8 13.18 3.30 10.56
C ARG A 8 12.11 3.77 9.58
N ASN A 9 11.54 2.89 8.77
CA ASN A 9 10.47 3.27 7.86
C ASN A 9 9.10 3.25 8.56
N GLY A 10 8.05 3.67 7.85
CA GLY A 10 6.71 3.74 8.41
C GLY A 10 5.99 2.40 8.56
N PHE A 11 6.55 1.24 8.19
CA PHE A 11 5.90 -0.06 8.42
C PHE A 11 5.70 -0.33 9.92
N SER A 12 6.71 -0.05 10.74
CA SER A 12 6.59 -0.25 12.19
C SER A 12 5.88 0.90 12.89
N LYS A 13 6.14 2.15 12.48
CA LYS A 13 5.62 3.33 13.17
C LYS A 13 4.19 3.65 12.74
N ASP A 14 3.93 3.73 11.45
CA ASP A 14 2.68 4.27 10.92
C ASP A 14 1.64 3.16 10.77
N LEU A 15 2.00 2.04 10.13
CA LEU A 15 1.05 0.95 9.89
C LEU A 15 0.62 0.23 11.17
N MET A 16 1.54 0.01 12.13
CA MET A 16 1.15 -0.58 13.42
C MET A 16 0.22 0.32 14.21
N GLN A 17 0.46 1.64 14.20
CA GLN A 17 -0.46 2.59 14.82
C GLN A 17 -1.85 2.55 14.16
N MET A 18 -1.91 2.46 12.83
CA MET A 18 -3.17 2.32 12.10
C MET A 18 -3.93 1.06 12.52
N VAL A 19 -3.27 -0.10 12.57
CA VAL A 19 -3.92 -1.36 12.97
C VAL A 19 -4.46 -1.29 14.40
N LEU A 20 -3.70 -0.73 15.33
CA LEU A 20 -4.04 -0.72 16.75
C LEU A 20 -5.08 0.35 17.13
N SER A 21 -5.42 1.26 16.21
CA SER A 21 -6.20 2.46 16.52
C SER A 21 -7.71 2.24 16.73
N ARG A 22 -8.36 1.37 15.94
CA ARG A 22 -9.85 1.34 15.86
C ARG A 22 -10.50 -0.05 15.96
N GLY A 23 -9.76 -1.15 15.71
CA GLY A 23 -10.28 -2.52 15.79
C GLY A 23 -11.47 -2.86 14.87
N ASP A 24 -11.79 -1.99 13.92
CA ASP A 24 -12.84 -2.11 12.91
C ASP A 24 -12.49 -3.08 11.77
N THR A 25 -13.39 -3.22 10.78
CA THR A 25 -13.16 -4.13 9.64
C THR A 25 -11.98 -3.68 8.76
N ALA A 26 -11.73 -2.39 8.63
CA ALA A 26 -10.60 -1.85 7.86
C ALA A 26 -9.26 -2.17 8.52
N THR A 27 -9.14 -1.98 9.83
CA THR A 27 -7.92 -2.34 10.60
C THR A 27 -7.68 -3.84 10.60
N ARG A 28 -8.73 -4.68 10.63
CA ARG A 28 -8.59 -6.13 10.42
C ARG A 28 -8.08 -6.47 9.02
N ALA A 29 -8.53 -5.76 7.99
CA ALA A 29 -8.03 -5.95 6.63
C ALA A 29 -6.52 -5.66 6.55
N LEU A 30 -6.09 -4.53 7.12
CA LEU A 30 -4.68 -4.15 7.19
C LEU A 30 -3.85 -5.15 7.99
N TRP A 31 -4.32 -5.58 9.15
CA TRP A 31 -3.62 -6.59 9.95
C TRP A 31 -3.40 -7.89 9.18
N ASN A 32 -4.44 -8.39 8.51
CA ASN A 32 -4.34 -9.62 7.74
C ASN A 32 -3.37 -9.45 6.55
N SER A 33 -3.35 -8.31 5.86
CA SER A 33 -2.39 -8.11 4.77
C SER A 33 -0.95 -7.98 5.29
N MET A 34 -0.74 -7.40 6.47
CA MET A 34 0.57 -7.40 7.13
C MET A 34 1.03 -8.81 7.52
N MET A 35 0.15 -9.61 8.09
CA MET A 35 0.45 -11.01 8.42
C MET A 35 0.72 -11.85 7.17
N ALA A 36 0.06 -11.56 6.04
CA ALA A 36 0.33 -12.24 4.78
C ALA A 36 1.77 -11.99 4.29
N VAL A 37 2.21 -10.73 4.27
CA VAL A 37 3.58 -10.37 3.89
C VAL A 37 4.60 -10.98 4.85
N ALA A 38 4.33 -10.93 6.17
CA ALA A 38 5.18 -11.59 7.16
C ALA A 38 5.30 -13.10 6.90
N ALA A 39 4.19 -13.79 6.70
CA ALA A 39 4.16 -15.24 6.45
C ALA A 39 4.92 -15.65 5.18
N ILE A 40 4.90 -14.83 4.11
CA ILE A 40 5.74 -15.08 2.92
C ILE A 40 7.22 -15.04 3.29
N HIS A 41 7.66 -14.04 4.05
CA HIS A 41 9.06 -13.94 4.46
C HIS A 41 9.51 -15.13 5.35
N TYR A 42 8.59 -15.71 6.13
CA TYR A 42 8.83 -16.93 6.91
C TYR A 42 8.65 -18.24 6.10
N SER A 43 8.46 -18.17 4.78
CA SER A 43 8.28 -19.32 3.87
C SER A 43 7.00 -20.15 4.08
N GLU A 44 5.99 -19.62 4.75
CA GLU A 44 4.71 -20.30 5.00
C GLU A 44 3.63 -19.93 3.97
N LYS A 45 3.84 -20.31 2.69
CA LYS A 45 2.97 -19.88 1.56
C LYS A 45 1.47 -20.15 1.78
N ALA A 46 1.11 -21.32 2.33
CA ALA A 46 -0.30 -21.66 2.57
C ALA A 46 -0.96 -20.75 3.63
N VAL A 47 -0.20 -20.40 4.67
CA VAL A 47 -0.65 -19.49 5.74
C VAL A 47 -0.73 -18.06 5.21
N ALA A 48 0.26 -17.65 4.41
CA ALA A 48 0.27 -16.36 3.74
C ALA A 48 -0.95 -16.14 2.84
N LEU A 49 -1.30 -17.15 2.02
CA LEU A 49 -2.50 -17.11 1.17
C LEU A 49 -3.79 -16.98 1.99
N THR A 50 -3.86 -17.65 3.14
CA THR A 50 -5.01 -17.56 4.05
C THR A 50 -5.17 -16.13 4.58
N TYR A 51 -4.07 -15.52 5.04
CA TYR A 51 -4.07 -14.14 5.48
C TYR A 51 -4.40 -13.15 4.36
N MET A 52 -3.86 -13.34 3.14
CA MET A 52 -4.18 -12.53 1.97
C MET A 52 -5.68 -12.61 1.63
N THR A 53 -6.24 -13.81 1.60
CA THR A 53 -7.68 -14.03 1.32
C THR A 53 -8.56 -13.35 2.38
N ASN A 54 -8.17 -13.47 3.66
CA ASN A 54 -8.87 -12.79 4.76
C ASN A 54 -8.77 -11.27 4.64
N ALA A 55 -7.62 -10.73 4.24
CA ALA A 55 -7.45 -9.30 4.01
C ALA A 55 -8.41 -8.79 2.92
N PHE A 56 -8.52 -9.49 1.79
CA PHE A 56 -9.51 -9.16 0.75
C PHE A 56 -10.94 -9.21 1.25
N ARG A 57 -11.30 -10.25 2.01
CA ARG A 57 -12.65 -10.39 2.55
C ARG A 57 -13.00 -9.24 3.49
N TRP A 58 -12.11 -8.89 4.41
CA TRP A 58 -12.32 -7.79 5.35
C TRP A 58 -12.32 -6.43 4.64
N LEU A 59 -11.44 -6.24 3.66
CA LEU A 59 -11.41 -5.04 2.83
C LEU A 59 -12.73 -4.88 2.07
N SER A 60 -13.19 -5.93 1.38
CA SER A 60 -14.47 -5.90 0.67
C SER A 60 -15.65 -5.61 1.61
N ALA A 61 -15.64 -6.22 2.80
CA ALA A 61 -16.65 -5.97 3.82
C ALA A 61 -16.62 -4.53 4.37
N SER A 62 -15.45 -3.92 4.51
CA SER A 62 -15.31 -2.52 4.98
C SER A 62 -15.68 -1.50 3.91
N LEU A 63 -15.48 -1.84 2.63
CA LEU A 63 -15.85 -1.02 1.48
C LEU A 63 -17.33 -1.16 1.10
N SER A 64 -18.01 -2.21 1.56
CA SER A 64 -19.43 -2.45 1.28
C SER A 64 -20.31 -1.49 2.07
N PRO A 65 -21.14 -0.65 1.43
CA PRO A 65 -22.03 0.25 2.14
C PRO A 65 -23.01 -0.55 3.00
N GLY A 66 -23.06 -0.24 4.30
CA GLY A 66 -24.10 -0.76 5.17
C GLY A 66 -25.48 -0.35 4.64
N ARG A 67 -26.51 -1.18 4.87
CA ARG A 67 -27.89 -1.05 4.34
C ARG A 67 -28.55 0.33 4.53
N ASN A 68 -27.98 1.18 5.40
CA ASN A 68 -28.49 2.49 5.80
C ASN A 68 -27.46 3.65 5.65
N ALA A 69 -26.27 3.41 5.11
CA ALA A 69 -25.22 4.43 4.99
C ALA A 69 -25.09 4.90 3.52
N ASN A 70 -25.46 6.16 3.26
CA ASN A 70 -25.38 6.75 1.92
C ASN A 70 -23.95 7.12 1.48
N THR A 71 -22.95 7.00 2.37
CA THR A 71 -21.56 7.33 2.07
C THR A 71 -20.61 6.29 2.66
N MET A 72 -19.64 5.91 1.85
CA MET A 72 -18.56 4.99 2.18
C MET A 72 -17.49 5.76 2.97
N GLU A 73 -17.23 5.39 4.23
CA GLU A 73 -16.16 5.99 5.04
C GLU A 73 -14.79 5.42 4.61
N LEU A 74 -14.26 5.96 3.52
CA LEU A 74 -12.91 5.63 3.07
C LEU A 74 -11.89 6.34 3.98
N ASN A 75 -10.86 5.62 4.38
CA ASN A 75 -9.80 6.12 5.24
C ASN A 75 -8.42 5.60 4.81
N GLU A 76 -7.36 6.13 5.40
CA GLU A 76 -5.97 5.76 5.08
C GLU A 76 -5.67 4.27 5.32
N THR A 77 -6.37 3.61 6.25
CA THR A 77 -6.23 2.17 6.50
C THR A 77 -6.60 1.33 5.27
N HIS A 78 -7.60 1.74 4.50
CA HIS A 78 -7.96 1.07 3.25
C HIS A 78 -6.85 1.20 2.21
N PHE A 79 -6.28 2.41 2.08
CA PHE A 79 -5.15 2.67 1.21
C PHE A 79 -3.90 1.87 1.61
N ALA A 80 -3.55 1.87 2.91
CA ALA A 80 -2.47 1.06 3.46
C ALA A 80 -2.68 -0.45 3.21
N THR A 81 -3.92 -0.93 3.31
CA THR A 81 -4.26 -2.33 3.03
C THR A 81 -3.97 -2.68 1.57
N CYS A 82 -4.40 -1.85 0.62
CA CYS A 82 -4.09 -2.05 -0.80
C CYS A 82 -2.58 -2.01 -1.06
N MET A 83 -1.83 -1.15 -0.38
CA MET A 83 -0.37 -1.11 -0.50
C MET A 83 0.32 -2.36 0.05
N MET A 84 -0.15 -2.91 1.18
CA MET A 84 0.37 -4.18 1.70
C MET A 84 0.07 -5.34 0.75
N LEU A 85 -1.12 -5.40 0.15
CA LEU A 85 -1.47 -6.41 -0.85
C LEU A 85 -0.63 -6.26 -2.12
N CYS A 86 -0.37 -5.02 -2.55
CA CYS A 86 0.55 -4.73 -3.64
C CYS A 86 1.96 -5.26 -3.33
N THR A 87 2.44 -5.12 -2.09
CA THR A 87 3.73 -5.66 -1.66
C THR A 87 3.74 -7.18 -1.54
N TYR A 88 2.64 -7.79 -1.07
CA TYR A 88 2.47 -9.25 -1.07
C TYR A 88 2.72 -9.84 -2.47
N SER A 89 2.12 -9.28 -3.51
CA SER A 89 2.27 -9.78 -4.89
C SER A 89 3.66 -9.54 -5.50
N VAL A 90 4.49 -8.70 -4.89
CA VAL A 90 5.90 -8.58 -5.30
C VAL A 90 6.72 -9.77 -4.78
N PHE A 91 6.34 -10.34 -3.63
CA PHE A 91 7.05 -11.46 -3.02
C PHE A 91 6.45 -12.83 -3.36
N ASP A 92 5.18 -12.91 -3.73
CA ASP A 92 4.55 -14.14 -4.21
C ASP A 92 4.75 -14.28 -5.72
N GLU A 93 5.70 -15.12 -6.13
CA GLU A 93 6.00 -15.41 -7.55
C GLU A 93 4.80 -15.98 -8.32
N THR A 94 3.81 -16.54 -7.63
CA THR A 94 2.60 -17.08 -8.25
C THR A 94 1.50 -16.03 -8.44
N ASP A 95 1.64 -14.87 -7.78
CA ASP A 95 0.67 -13.80 -7.80
C ASP A 95 1.06 -12.69 -8.78
N SER A 96 0.52 -12.75 -10.00
CA SER A 96 0.77 -11.76 -11.04
C SER A 96 -0.09 -10.48 -10.92
N HIS A 97 -0.79 -10.28 -9.80
CA HIS A 97 -1.76 -9.20 -9.64
C HIS A 97 -1.18 -7.89 -9.06
N TRP A 98 0.14 -7.76 -8.97
CA TRP A 98 0.82 -6.54 -8.47
C TRP A 98 0.22 -5.24 -9.02
N LEU A 99 0.05 -5.14 -10.34
CA LEU A 99 -0.53 -3.96 -10.99
C LEU A 99 -2.00 -3.74 -10.65
N THR A 100 -2.76 -4.81 -10.47
CA THR A 100 -4.17 -4.74 -10.06
C THR A 100 -4.27 -4.12 -8.67
N HIS A 101 -3.43 -4.55 -7.73
CA HIS A 101 -3.41 -3.98 -6.38
C HIS A 101 -2.89 -2.54 -6.36
N LEU A 102 -1.89 -2.22 -7.18
CA LEU A 102 -1.41 -0.85 -7.35
C LEU A 102 -2.51 0.08 -7.91
N ASN A 103 -3.27 -0.37 -8.90
CA ASN A 103 -4.43 0.37 -9.42
C ASN A 103 -5.52 0.53 -8.35
N GLY A 104 -5.74 -0.50 -7.53
CA GLY A 104 -6.63 -0.43 -6.38
C GLY A 104 -6.20 0.65 -5.39
N ALA A 105 -4.92 0.67 -5.02
CA ALA A 105 -4.34 1.69 -4.14
C ALA A 105 -4.49 3.10 -4.73
N LYS A 106 -4.24 3.27 -6.03
CA LYS A 106 -4.45 4.53 -6.75
C LYS A 106 -5.89 5.00 -6.69
N SER A 107 -6.86 4.09 -6.88
CA SER A 107 -8.29 4.42 -6.78
C SER A 107 -8.67 4.86 -5.36
N MET A 108 -8.12 4.23 -4.32
CA MET A 108 -8.33 4.65 -2.93
C MET A 108 -7.77 6.05 -2.67
N LEU A 109 -6.54 6.31 -3.14
CA LEU A 109 -5.88 7.60 -2.99
C LEU A 109 -6.68 8.73 -3.66
N GLN A 110 -7.15 8.53 -4.89
CA GLN A 110 -7.97 9.51 -5.61
C GLN A 110 -9.29 9.82 -4.90
N LYS A 111 -9.89 8.83 -4.20
CA LYS A 111 -11.11 9.01 -3.42
C LYS A 111 -10.87 9.70 -2.07
N LEU A 112 -9.71 9.47 -1.43
CA LEU A 112 -9.32 10.13 -0.19
C LEU A 112 -9.01 11.62 -0.41
N TYR A 113 -8.38 11.93 -1.53
CA TYR A 113 -7.91 13.28 -1.85
C TYR A 113 -8.45 13.73 -3.22
N PRO A 114 -9.78 13.88 -3.38
CA PRO A 114 -10.39 14.24 -4.66
C PRO A 114 -9.97 15.63 -5.13
N ASP A 115 -9.92 16.58 -4.19
CA ASP A 115 -9.36 17.89 -4.39
C ASP A 115 -7.87 17.82 -4.09
N HIS A 116 -7.05 17.75 -5.15
CA HIS A 116 -5.58 17.72 -5.16
C HIS A 116 -4.90 18.93 -4.45
N LYS A 117 -5.69 19.75 -3.73
CA LYS A 117 -5.35 20.98 -3.02
C LYS A 117 -5.13 20.78 -1.52
N LYS A 118 -5.59 19.66 -0.92
CA LYS A 118 -5.19 19.35 0.46
C LYS A 118 -3.76 18.82 0.41
N HIS A 119 -2.85 19.49 1.11
CA HIS A 119 -1.51 18.97 1.35
C HIS A 119 -1.62 17.54 1.87
N ILE A 120 -1.31 16.58 1.01
CA ILE A 120 -0.90 15.25 1.44
C ILE A 120 0.45 15.53 2.10
N LYS A 121 0.54 15.47 3.43
CA LYS A 121 1.87 15.35 4.03
C LYS A 121 2.51 14.14 3.35
N ALA A 122 3.76 14.24 2.89
CA ALA A 122 4.50 13.06 2.43
C ALA A 122 4.77 12.15 3.64
N ASP A 123 3.70 11.50 4.09
CA ASP A 123 3.72 10.45 5.07
C ASP A 123 4.08 9.17 4.31
N PHE A 124 4.73 8.25 5.01
CA PHE A 124 5.31 7.02 4.49
C PHE A 124 4.45 6.30 3.42
N LEU A 125 3.13 6.21 3.61
CA LEU A 125 2.22 5.54 2.67
C LEU A 125 2.25 6.14 1.26
N PHE A 126 2.34 7.46 1.16
CA PHE A 126 2.35 8.14 -0.13
C PHE A 126 3.68 7.92 -0.85
N THR A 127 4.80 8.08 -0.15
CA THR A 127 6.13 7.83 -0.73
C THR A 127 6.30 6.35 -1.12
N TRP A 128 5.73 5.42 -0.35
CA TRP A 128 5.68 4.01 -0.68
C TRP A 128 4.85 3.73 -1.95
N PHE A 129 3.66 4.33 -2.07
CA PHE A 129 2.85 4.24 -3.29
C PHE A 129 3.61 4.77 -4.52
N LEU A 130 4.24 5.92 -4.39
CA LEU A 130 5.01 6.54 -5.47
C LEU A 130 6.14 5.67 -5.97
N TYR A 131 6.87 5.01 -5.06
CA TYR A 131 7.90 4.05 -5.46
C TYR A 131 7.33 2.98 -6.41
N HIS A 132 6.17 2.39 -6.05
CA HIS A 132 5.55 1.37 -6.90
C HIS A 132 4.97 1.93 -8.19
N GLU A 133 4.39 3.13 -8.18
CA GLU A 133 3.84 3.76 -9.39
C GLU A 133 4.96 4.13 -10.39
N VAL A 134 6.08 4.66 -9.91
CA VAL A 134 7.27 4.91 -10.75
C VAL A 134 7.84 3.60 -11.29
N LEU A 135 8.00 2.58 -10.44
CA LEU A 135 8.46 1.26 -10.87
C LEU A 135 7.55 0.65 -11.94
N ALA A 136 6.23 0.80 -11.80
CA ALA A 136 5.26 0.32 -12.78
C ALA A 136 5.38 1.04 -14.13
N CYS A 137 5.76 2.33 -14.15
CA CYS A 137 6.01 3.05 -15.39
C CYS A 137 7.21 2.46 -16.15
N PHE A 138 8.26 2.05 -15.44
CA PHE A 138 9.40 1.36 -16.07
C PHE A 138 9.05 -0.05 -16.51
N ALA A 139 8.26 -0.79 -15.72
CA ALA A 139 7.85 -2.15 -16.05
C ALA A 139 6.88 -2.22 -17.25
N GLN A 140 6.03 -1.19 -17.44
CA GLN A 140 5.06 -1.12 -18.53
C GLN A 140 4.98 0.29 -19.15
N PRO A 141 5.92 0.67 -20.03
CA PRO A 141 6.00 2.01 -20.60
C PRO A 141 4.74 2.44 -21.38
N LEU A 142 4.01 1.50 -21.98
CA LEU A 142 2.78 1.78 -22.74
C LEU A 142 1.61 2.25 -21.85
N ARG A 143 1.66 2.01 -20.53
CA ARG A 143 0.67 2.51 -19.55
C ARG A 143 0.78 4.02 -19.32
N GLN A 144 1.92 4.61 -19.71
CA GLN A 144 2.35 5.95 -19.30
C GLN A 144 1.60 7.11 -19.98
N ALA A 145 0.89 6.87 -21.08
CA ALA A 145 0.30 7.93 -21.90
C ALA A 145 -0.75 8.81 -21.17
N ASN A 146 -1.45 8.29 -20.15
CA ASN A 146 -2.60 9.01 -19.55
C ASN A 146 -2.58 9.17 -18.01
N ASN A 147 -1.67 8.54 -17.26
CA ASN A 147 -1.91 8.28 -15.82
C ASN A 147 -0.78 8.67 -14.84
N CYS A 148 0.46 8.84 -15.30
CA CYS A 148 1.63 9.07 -14.42
C CYS A 148 1.77 10.54 -13.99
N LEU A 149 1.38 11.48 -14.86
CA LEU A 149 1.58 12.92 -14.68
C LEU A 149 0.75 13.53 -13.55
N ASP A 150 -0.48 13.06 -13.30
CA ASP A 150 -1.34 13.59 -12.24
C ASP A 150 -0.78 13.34 -10.83
N VAL A 151 -0.08 12.23 -10.63
CA VAL A 151 0.49 11.85 -9.34
C VAL A 151 1.77 12.65 -9.03
N LEU A 152 2.56 12.97 -10.05
CA LEU A 152 3.71 13.88 -9.91
C LEU A 152 3.29 15.33 -9.68
N LEU A 153 2.10 15.73 -10.14
CA LEU A 153 1.53 17.05 -9.83
C LEU A 153 1.13 17.17 -8.35
N LEU A 154 0.65 16.09 -7.71
CA LEU A 154 0.42 16.04 -6.25
C LEU A 154 1.72 16.26 -5.45
N LEU A 155 2.86 15.84 -6.01
CA LEU A 155 4.18 15.86 -5.38
C LEU A 155 4.88 17.22 -5.37
N LYS A 156 4.48 18.16 -6.23
CA LYS A 156 5.21 19.42 -6.45
C LYS A 156 5.25 20.34 -5.21
N THR A 157 4.70 19.92 -4.08
CA THR A 157 4.58 20.68 -2.83
C THR A 157 5.08 19.96 -1.58
N SER A 158 5.73 18.78 -1.68
CA SER A 158 6.14 18.01 -0.48
C SER A 158 7.62 17.59 -0.49
N ASP A 159 8.28 17.74 0.66
CA ASP A 159 9.58 17.12 0.96
C ASP A 159 9.38 15.60 1.10
N CYS A 160 9.86 14.82 0.13
CA CYS A 160 9.77 13.36 0.15
C CYS A 160 10.76 12.74 1.15
N ASP A 161 10.30 11.76 1.91
CA ASP A 161 11.10 11.02 2.88
C ASP A 161 12.18 10.17 2.20
N SER A 162 13.45 10.31 2.63
CA SER A 162 14.64 9.71 2.00
C SER A 162 14.94 8.27 2.49
N THR A 163 14.03 7.68 3.27
CA THR A 163 14.29 6.47 4.06
C THR A 163 13.77 5.15 3.45
N LEU A 164 13.20 5.17 2.24
CA LEU A 164 12.58 3.99 1.60
C LEU A 164 13.56 2.98 0.98
N VAL A 165 14.81 3.40 0.73
CA VAL A 165 15.81 2.53 0.09
C VAL A 165 16.73 1.98 1.17
N GLY A 166 16.69 0.66 1.37
CA GLY A 166 17.68 -0.04 2.17
C GLY A 166 19.05 0.07 1.50
N HIS A 167 19.95 0.84 2.10
CA HIS A 167 21.37 0.79 1.79
C HIS A 167 21.94 -0.48 2.43
N ASP A 168 21.85 -1.61 1.74
CA ASP A 168 22.87 -2.64 1.94
C ASP A 168 24.16 -2.07 1.36
N LYS A 169 25.12 -1.77 2.25
CA LYS A 169 26.51 -1.63 1.85
C LYS A 169 26.93 -2.96 1.26
N ILE A 170 26.78 -3.10 -0.05
CA ILE A 170 27.53 -4.08 -0.82
C ILE A 170 29.00 -3.81 -0.51
N CYS A 171 29.68 -4.84 -0.02
CA CYS A 171 31.07 -4.86 0.37
C CYS A 171 31.95 -4.01 -0.56
N SER A 172 32.81 -3.18 0.04
CA SER A 172 34.02 -2.70 -0.62
C SER A 172 35.19 -3.37 0.08
N GLU A 173 36.07 -3.89 -0.76
CA GLU A 173 37.22 -4.78 -0.52
C GLU A 173 38.20 -4.32 0.56
#